data_AF-A0A4Y2A8Q2-F1
#
_entry.id   AF-A0A4Y2A8Q2-F1
#
_cell.length_a   1.000
_cell.length_b   1.000
_cell.length_c   1.000
_cell.angle_alpha   90.00
_cell.angle_beta   90.00
_cell.angle_gamma   90.00
#
_symmetry.space_group_name_H-M   'P 1'
#
loop_
_entity.id
_entity.type
_entity.pdbx_description
1 polymer ?
#
loop_
_entity_poly.entity_id
_entity_poly.type
_entity_poly.pdbx_seq_one_letter_code
_entity_poly.pdbx_strand_id
1 'polypeptide(L)'
;MEILQNELAKIESSLQETKRKYKEMKLKYKEKKRQMKEENKEMQGEMMKFGIETIPAAKLALCRSDYSKYVGDLLDICFGRETLSESVLKCSKSRTSKTNVLDEGKINVIMAHVMEKFQPISIGMVQAAIRQKLNTCHKSKQRNGM
;
A
#
# COMPACT_ATOMS: atom_id res chain seq x y z
N MET A 1 61.46 7.19 10.99
CA MET A 1 60.87 6.20 10.05
C MET A 1 59.82 5.33 10.72
N GLU A 2 60.05 4.84 11.94
CA GLU A 2 59.16 3.93 12.69
C GLU A 2 57.76 4.50 13.00
N ILE A 3 57.65 5.81 13.28
CA ILE A 3 56.36 6.49 13.53
C ILE A 3 55.44 6.44 12.30
N LEU A 4 55.99 6.68 11.11
CA LEU A 4 55.22 6.68 9.85
C LEU A 4 54.74 5.27 9.46
N GLN A 5 55.51 4.23 9.79
CA GLN A 5 55.12 2.84 9.57
C GLN A 5 53.95 2.43 10.49
N ASN A 6 53.96 2.88 11.74
CA ASN A 6 52.86 2.65 12.68
C ASN A 6 51.57 3.40 12.28
N GLU A 7 51.69 4.60 11.72
CA GLU A 7 50.53 5.35 11.21
C GLU A 7 49.92 4.69 9.96
N LEU A 8 50.77 4.23 9.02
CA LEU A 8 50.31 3.48 7.85
C LEU A 8 49.56 2.19 8.24
N ALA A 9 50.11 1.42 9.18
CA ALA A 9 49.46 0.18 9.66
C ALA A 9 48.09 0.45 10.31
N LYS A 10 47.95 1.56 11.06
CA LYS A 10 46.67 1.97 11.65
C LYS A 10 45.65 2.36 10.59
N ILE A 11 46.06 3.07 9.54
CA ILE A 11 45.18 3.47 8.43
C ILE A 11 44.71 2.24 7.65
N GLU A 12 45.61 1.30 7.35
CA GLU A 12 45.27 0.05 6.66
C GLU A 12 44.30 -0.81 7.47
N SER A 13 44.54 -0.95 8.78
CA SER A 13 43.64 -1.66 9.69
C SER A 13 42.25 -1.01 9.72
N SER A 14 42.18 0.31 9.86
CA SER A 14 40.92 1.06 9.86
C SER A 14 40.15 0.91 8.54
N LEU A 15 40.86 0.91 7.40
CA LEU A 15 40.27 0.70 6.09
C LEU A 15 39.71 -0.72 5.93
N GLN A 16 40.44 -1.74 6.40
CA GLN A 16 39.95 -3.13 6.40
C GLN A 16 38.70 -3.29 7.27
N GLU A 17 38.69 -2.68 8.45
CA GLU A 17 37.54 -2.73 9.36
C GLU A 17 36.31 -2.05 8.75
N THR A 18 36.50 -0.91 8.08
CA THR A 18 35.43 -0.18 7.37
C THR A 18 34.85 -1.02 6.23
N LYS A 19 35.71 -1.68 5.43
CA LYS A 19 35.27 -2.59 4.36
C LYS A 19 34.48 -3.78 4.92
N ARG A 20 34.90 -4.33 6.06
CA ARG A 20 34.20 -5.43 6.75
C ARG A 20 32.82 -4.99 7.22
N LYS A 21 32.72 -3.85 7.91
CA LYS A 21 31.46 -3.27 8.40
C LYS A 21 30.48 -3.00 7.25
N TYR A 22 30.96 -2.46 6.12
CA TYR A 22 30.11 -2.22 4.95
C TYR A 22 29.58 -3.55 4.36
N LYS A 23 30.43 -4.57 4.25
CA LYS A 23 30.02 -5.90 3.74
C LYS A 23 28.96 -6.53 4.64
N GLU A 24 29.15 -6.49 5.96
CA GLU A 24 28.17 -6.99 6.93
C GLU A 24 26.84 -6.24 6.85
N MET A 25 26.87 -4.91 6.79
CA MET A 25 25.67 -4.09 6.65
C MET A 25 24.89 -4.43 5.37
N LYS A 26 25.60 -4.60 4.25
CA LYS A 26 25.00 -4.98 2.97
C LYS A 26 24.36 -6.37 3.02
N LEU A 27 24.94 -7.31 3.76
CA LEU A 27 24.38 -8.64 3.97
C LEU A 27 23.13 -8.58 4.85
N LYS A 28 23.19 -7.88 6.00
CA LYS A 28 22.04 -7.65 6.89
C LYS A 28 20.86 -7.01 6.15
N TYR A 29 21.12 -6.03 5.27
CA TYR A 29 20.07 -5.43 4.44
C TYR A 29 19.42 -6.44 3.49
N LYS A 30 20.23 -7.28 2.82
CA LYS A 30 19.72 -8.32 1.91
C LYS A 30 18.89 -9.37 2.66
N GLU A 31 19.33 -9.76 3.84
CA GLU A 31 18.65 -10.73 4.70
C GLU A 31 17.32 -10.19 5.23
N LYS A 32 17.32 -8.95 5.74
CA LYS A 32 16.08 -8.26 6.15
C LYS A 32 15.08 -8.14 4.99
N LYS A 33 15.56 -7.88 3.77
CA LYS A 33 14.71 -7.85 2.57
C LYS A 33 14.14 -9.23 2.21
N ARG A 34 14.86 -10.33 2.49
CA ARG A 34 14.36 -11.70 2.31
C ARG A 34 13.32 -12.05 3.36
N GLN A 35 13.60 -11.77 4.64
CA GLN A 35 12.65 -11.96 5.75
C GLN A 35 11.32 -11.24 5.48
N MET A 36 11.36 -9.95 5.10
CA MET A 36 10.15 -9.22 4.74
C MET A 36 9.39 -9.84 3.54
N LYS A 37 10.09 -10.51 2.62
CA LYS A 37 9.44 -11.18 1.48
C LYS A 37 8.78 -12.50 1.90
N GLU A 38 9.32 -13.15 2.92
CA GLU A 38 8.85 -14.40 3.49
C GLU A 38 7.68 -14.18 4.46
N GLU A 39 7.78 -13.17 5.35
CA GLU A 39 6.66 -12.67 6.17
C GLU A 39 5.46 -12.26 5.29
N ASN A 40 5.73 -11.59 4.16
CA ASN A 40 4.67 -11.26 3.19
C ASN A 40 4.06 -12.49 2.49
N LYS A 41 4.78 -13.61 2.39
CA LYS A 41 4.25 -14.88 1.84
C LYS A 41 3.39 -15.60 2.87
N GLU A 42 3.79 -15.62 4.14
CA GLU A 42 3.00 -16.23 5.22
C GLU A 42 1.69 -15.47 5.42
N MET A 43 1.72 -14.12 5.46
CA MET A 43 0.50 -13.32 5.50
C MET A 43 -0.34 -13.35 4.20
N GLN A 44 0.21 -13.85 3.09
CA GLN A 44 -0.51 -13.94 1.82
C GLN A 44 -1.60 -15.02 1.84
N GLY A 45 -1.46 -16.05 2.68
CA GLY A 45 -2.43 -17.13 2.84
C GLY A 45 -3.54 -16.82 3.86
N GLU A 46 -3.29 -15.90 4.78
CA GLU A 46 -4.28 -15.51 5.79
C GLU A 46 -5.37 -14.63 5.18
N MET A 47 -6.60 -15.14 5.23
CA MET A 47 -7.79 -14.45 4.77
C MET A 47 -8.52 -13.85 5.98
N MET A 48 -8.68 -12.54 5.99
CA MET A 48 -9.44 -11.83 7.03
C MET A 48 -10.88 -11.67 6.59
N LYS A 49 -11.82 -11.97 7.49
CA LYS A 49 -13.25 -11.69 7.25
C LYS A 49 -13.48 -10.18 7.18
N PHE A 50 -14.08 -9.72 6.09
CA PHE A 50 -14.40 -8.33 5.80
C PHE A 50 -15.86 -8.24 5.36
N GLY A 51 -16.76 -8.08 6.34
CA GLY A 51 -18.20 -8.24 6.13
C GLY A 51 -18.56 -9.68 5.78
N ILE A 52 -19.18 -9.87 4.62
CA ILE A 52 -19.56 -11.20 4.08
C ILE A 52 -18.39 -11.84 3.31
N GLU A 53 -17.48 -11.02 2.79
CA GLU A 53 -16.35 -11.49 1.99
C GLU A 53 -15.08 -11.67 2.83
N THR A 54 -14.07 -12.28 2.24
CA THR A 54 -12.74 -12.39 2.84
C THR A 54 -11.72 -11.63 2.00
N ILE A 55 -10.88 -10.81 2.64
CA ILE A 55 -9.77 -10.12 1.98
C ILE A 55 -8.42 -10.63 2.50
N PRO A 56 -7.37 -10.66 1.67
CA PRO A 56 -6.05 -11.08 2.14
C PRO A 56 -5.50 -10.15 3.23
N ALA A 57 -5.19 -10.71 4.40
CA ALA A 57 -4.71 -9.96 5.56
C ALA A 57 -3.40 -9.21 5.25
N ALA A 58 -2.48 -9.83 4.48
CA ALA A 58 -1.27 -9.16 3.99
C ALA A 58 -1.58 -7.86 3.24
N LYS A 59 -2.55 -7.88 2.32
CA LYS A 59 -2.87 -6.70 1.52
C LYS A 59 -3.46 -5.59 2.40
N LEU A 60 -4.28 -5.97 3.37
CA LEU A 60 -4.84 -5.02 4.33
C LEU A 60 -3.78 -4.42 5.26
N ALA A 61 -2.81 -5.22 5.71
CA ALA A 61 -1.70 -4.77 6.54
C ALA A 61 -0.75 -3.80 5.80
N LEU A 62 -0.66 -3.93 4.47
CA LEU A 62 0.12 -3.04 3.60
C LEU A 62 -0.61 -1.73 3.25
N CYS A 63 -1.88 -1.57 3.62
CA CYS A 63 -2.60 -0.32 3.41
C CYS A 63 -1.91 0.83 4.16
N ARG A 64 -1.77 1.97 3.49
CA ARG A 64 -1.15 3.17 4.08
C ARG A 64 -2.01 3.73 5.20
N SER A 65 -1.39 4.27 6.24
CA SER A 65 -2.08 4.77 7.43
C SER A 65 -2.88 6.06 7.20
N ASP A 66 -2.51 6.89 6.21
CA ASP A 66 -3.24 8.12 5.89
C ASP A 66 -4.66 7.80 5.40
N TYR A 67 -5.69 8.39 6.02
CA TYR A 67 -7.11 8.14 5.72
C TYR A 67 -7.45 8.01 4.22
N SER A 68 -7.17 9.04 3.42
CA SER A 68 -7.53 9.04 1.99
C SER A 68 -6.78 7.96 1.20
N LYS A 69 -5.51 7.71 1.58
CA LYS A 69 -4.69 6.65 0.97
C LYS A 69 -5.19 5.27 1.38
N TYR A 70 -5.54 5.08 2.65
CA TYR A 70 -6.11 3.85 3.19
C TYR A 70 -7.41 3.47 2.47
N VAL A 71 -8.36 4.41 2.34
CA VAL A 71 -9.61 4.20 1.59
C VAL A 71 -9.30 3.82 0.14
N GLY A 72 -8.33 4.50 -0.48
CA GLY A 72 -7.90 4.19 -1.84
C GLY A 72 -7.27 2.80 -2.01
N ASP A 73 -6.47 2.35 -1.05
CA ASP A 73 -5.81 1.04 -1.06
C ASP A 73 -6.85 -0.07 -0.82
N LEU A 74 -7.78 0.14 0.11
CA LEU A 74 -8.87 -0.78 0.41
C LEU A 74 -9.80 -0.98 -0.79
N LEU A 75 -10.15 0.09 -1.50
CA LEU A 75 -10.93 -0.01 -2.73
C LEU A 75 -10.20 -0.80 -3.82
N ASP A 76 -8.88 -0.61 -3.97
CA ASP A 76 -8.08 -1.39 -4.93
C ASP A 76 -8.06 -2.88 -4.56
N ILE A 77 -8.05 -3.22 -3.27
CA ILE A 77 -8.11 -4.61 -2.78
C ILE A 77 -9.47 -5.24 -3.05
N CYS A 78 -10.57 -4.53 -2.76
CA CYS A 78 -11.92 -5.07 -2.86
C CYS A 78 -12.46 -5.15 -4.29
N PHE A 79 -12.15 -4.16 -5.15
CA PHE A 79 -12.75 -4.05 -6.49
C PHE A 79 -11.74 -4.17 -7.64
N GLY A 80 -10.47 -3.87 -7.38
CA GLY A 80 -9.45 -3.77 -8.42
C GLY A 80 -9.51 -2.44 -9.18
N ARG A 81 -8.34 -2.02 -9.66
CA ARG A 81 -8.17 -0.69 -10.26
C ARG A 81 -8.94 -0.49 -11.58
N GLU A 82 -9.02 -1.55 -12.38
CA GLU A 82 -9.73 -1.54 -13.66
C GLU A 82 -11.22 -1.31 -13.46
N THR A 83 -11.85 -2.11 -12.59
CA THR A 83 -13.25 -1.94 -12.21
C THR A 83 -13.52 -0.53 -11.66
N LEU A 84 -12.67 -0.01 -10.77
CA LEU A 84 -12.83 1.34 -10.21
C LEU A 84 -12.75 2.45 -11.27
N SER A 85 -11.99 2.25 -12.35
CA SER A 85 -11.84 3.27 -13.40
C SER A 85 -13.11 3.47 -14.24
N GLU A 86 -13.96 2.43 -14.30
CA GLU A 86 -15.22 2.39 -15.04
C GLU A 86 -16.44 2.54 -14.13
N SER A 87 -16.21 2.55 -12.81
CA SER A 87 -17.28 2.53 -11.82
C SER A 87 -17.68 3.89 -11.30
N VAL A 88 -18.92 3.96 -10.82
CA VAL A 88 -19.53 5.08 -10.09
C VAL A 88 -20.07 4.61 -8.75
N LEU A 89 -20.03 5.50 -7.75
CA LEU A 89 -20.55 5.21 -6.41
C LEU A 89 -22.10 5.10 -6.41
N LYS A 90 -22.77 5.91 -7.23
CA LYS A 90 -24.22 5.88 -7.46
C LYS A 90 -24.49 6.20 -8.93
N CYS A 91 -25.57 5.66 -9.48
CA CYS A 91 -26.05 6.06 -10.81
C CYS A 91 -26.21 7.59 -10.85
N SER A 92 -25.43 8.23 -11.72
CA SER A 92 -25.55 9.66 -12.01
C SER A 92 -26.30 9.81 -13.33
N LYS A 93 -27.29 10.70 -13.41
CA LYS A 93 -27.95 11.08 -14.68
C LYS A 93 -27.00 11.82 -15.64
N SER A 94 -25.77 12.15 -15.21
CA SER A 94 -24.77 12.82 -16.06
C SER A 94 -24.27 11.89 -17.17
N ARG A 95 -24.02 12.49 -18.35
CA ARG A 95 -23.45 11.90 -19.57
C ARG A 95 -21.99 11.43 -19.37
N THR A 96 -21.75 10.52 -18.43
CA THR A 96 -20.45 9.86 -18.23
C THR A 96 -20.50 8.48 -18.86
N SER A 97 -19.44 8.05 -19.54
CA SER A 97 -19.32 6.69 -20.10
C SER A 97 -19.21 5.58 -19.05
N LYS A 98 -19.21 5.94 -17.77
CA LYS A 98 -19.16 5.01 -16.64
C LYS A 98 -20.55 4.49 -16.33
N THR A 99 -20.74 3.18 -16.49
CA THR A 99 -22.04 2.51 -16.27
C THR A 99 -22.04 1.59 -15.06
N ASN A 100 -20.87 1.22 -14.54
CA ASN A 100 -20.75 0.20 -13.49
C ASN A 100 -21.02 0.83 -12.12
N VAL A 101 -22.16 0.53 -11.52
CA VAL A 101 -22.45 0.92 -10.14
C VAL A 101 -21.75 -0.05 -9.21
N LEU A 102 -21.00 0.46 -8.24
CA LEU A 102 -20.39 -0.39 -7.21
C LEU A 102 -21.47 -1.04 -6.35
N ASP A 103 -21.24 -2.29 -5.96
CA ASP A 103 -22.08 -3.03 -5.03
C ASP A 103 -22.25 -2.25 -3.72
N GLU A 104 -23.48 -1.82 -3.44
CA GLU A 104 -23.83 -1.02 -2.27
C GLU A 104 -23.57 -1.77 -0.96
N GLY A 105 -23.78 -3.09 -0.94
CA GLY A 105 -23.48 -3.93 0.22
C GLY A 105 -21.99 -3.92 0.55
N LYS A 106 -21.13 -4.14 -0.46
CA LYS A 106 -19.67 -4.07 -0.28
C LYS A 106 -19.20 -2.68 0.14
N ILE A 107 -19.78 -1.64 -0.45
CA ILE A 107 -19.45 -0.25 -0.11
C ILE A 107 -19.83 0.08 1.34
N ASN A 108 -20.98 -0.39 1.81
CA ASN A 108 -21.40 -0.19 3.19
C ASN A 108 -20.46 -0.87 4.18
N VAL A 109 -19.99 -2.08 3.88
CA VAL A 109 -18.96 -2.78 4.69
C VAL A 109 -17.66 -1.97 4.73
N ILE A 110 -17.20 -1.46 3.58
CA ILE A 110 -16.00 -0.61 3.52
C ILE A 110 -16.18 0.67 4.34
N MET A 111 -17.33 1.32 4.24
CA MET A 111 -17.63 2.53 5.01
C MET A 111 -17.62 2.25 6.51
N ALA A 112 -18.29 1.18 6.96
CA ALA A 112 -18.32 0.80 8.36
C ALA A 112 -16.91 0.55 8.90
N HIS A 113 -16.10 -0.22 8.17
CA HIS A 113 -14.71 -0.51 8.56
C HIS A 113 -13.83 0.75 8.64
N VAL A 114 -13.93 1.63 7.64
CA VAL A 114 -13.16 2.88 7.61
C VAL A 114 -13.58 3.80 8.73
N MET A 115 -14.88 3.91 8.99
CA MET A 115 -15.39 4.72 10.10
C MET A 115 -14.93 4.14 11.44
N GLU A 116 -15.04 2.84 11.67
CA GLU A 116 -14.54 2.22 12.91
C GLU A 116 -13.04 2.48 13.13
N LYS A 117 -12.22 2.35 12.08
CA LYS A 117 -10.77 2.56 12.16
C LYS A 117 -10.37 4.01 12.36
N PHE A 118 -11.07 4.95 11.72
CA PHE A 118 -10.72 6.38 11.74
C PHE A 118 -11.87 7.16 12.40
N GLN A 119 -11.68 7.48 13.67
CA GLN A 119 -12.61 8.29 14.45
C GLN A 119 -11.98 9.64 14.80
N PRO A 120 -12.71 10.78 14.68
CA PRO A 120 -14.07 10.91 14.17
C PRO A 120 -14.10 11.15 12.64
N ILE A 121 -14.85 10.33 11.90
CA ILE A 121 -15.10 10.53 10.46
C ILE A 121 -16.59 10.34 10.14
N SER A 122 -17.14 11.23 9.31
CA SER A 122 -18.53 11.14 8.84
C SER A 122 -18.68 10.31 7.57
N ILE A 123 -19.89 9.76 7.37
CA ILE A 123 -20.26 9.03 6.14
C ILE A 123 -19.97 9.87 4.88
N GLY A 124 -20.26 11.18 4.92
CA GLY A 124 -20.03 12.09 3.81
C GLY A 124 -18.56 12.20 3.41
N MET A 125 -17.64 12.16 4.39
CA MET A 125 -16.20 12.18 4.13
C MET A 125 -15.73 10.90 3.43
N VAL A 126 -16.24 9.73 3.83
CA VAL A 126 -15.90 8.45 3.21
C VAL A 126 -16.44 8.38 1.79
N GLN A 127 -17.68 8.81 1.59
CA GLN A 127 -18.28 8.93 0.25
C GLN A 127 -17.47 9.86 -0.66
N ALA A 128 -17.00 11.00 -0.15
CA ALA A 128 -16.17 11.93 -0.90
C ALA A 128 -14.82 11.29 -1.30
N ALA A 129 -14.15 10.61 -0.38
CA ALA A 129 -12.89 9.92 -0.65
C ALA A 129 -13.05 8.82 -1.71
N ILE A 130 -14.11 8.01 -1.63
CA ILE A 130 -14.43 6.99 -2.63
C ILE A 130 -14.64 7.63 -4.01
N ARG A 131 -15.44 8.71 -4.09
CA ARG A 131 -15.65 9.43 -5.36
C ARG A 131 -14.35 9.99 -5.93
N GLN A 132 -13.50 10.57 -5.10
CA GLN A 132 -12.19 11.08 -5.52
C GLN A 132 -11.30 9.96 -6.08
N LYS A 133 -11.27 8.79 -5.44
CA LYS A 133 -10.55 7.62 -5.94
C LYS A 133 -11.07 7.18 -7.31
N LEU A 134 -12.39 7.02 -7.48
CA LEU A 134 -13.02 6.63 -8.76
C LEU A 134 -12.70 7.61 -9.89
N ASN A 135 -12.70 8.91 -9.59
CA ASN A 135 -12.34 9.94 -10.57
C ASN A 135 -10.85 9.91 -10.92
N THR A 136 -9.99 9.62 -9.94
CA THR A 136 -8.55 9.49 -10.14
C THR A 136 -8.22 8.27 -11.01
N CYS A 137 -8.82 7.10 -10.73
CA CYS A 137 -8.64 5.91 -11.54
C CYS A 137 -9.09 6.12 -12.99
N HIS A 138 -10.25 6.76 -13.19
CA HIS A 138 -10.77 7.07 -14.52
C HIS A 138 -9.84 8.00 -15.32
N LYS A 139 -9.40 9.12 -14.72
CA LYS A 139 -8.45 10.04 -15.36
C LYS A 139 -7.12 9.36 -15.67
N SER A 140 -6.66 8.46 -14.79
CA SER A 140 -5.44 7.68 -15.04
C SER A 140 -5.59 6.75 -16.24
N LYS A 141 -6.75 6.10 -16.41
CA LYS A 141 -7.03 5.25 -17.58
C LYS A 141 -7.00 6.07 -18.87
N GLN A 142 -7.68 7.22 -18.89
CA GLN A 142 -7.72 8.12 -20.06
C GLN A 142 -6.34 8.63 -20.48
N ARG A 143 -5.45 8.95 -19.53
CA ARG A 143 -4.09 9.42 -19.85
C ARG A 143 -3.19 8.32 -20.41
N ASN A 144 -3.40 7.08 -20.00
CA ASN A 144 -2.54 5.96 -20.36
C ASN A 144 -2.97 5.25 -21.66
N GLY A 145 -4.01 5.74 -22.34
CA GLY A 145 -4.37 5.28 -23.68
C GLY A 145 -4.72 3.79 -23.78
N MET A 146 -5.34 3.22 -22.74
CA MET A 146 -5.95 1.89 -22.80
C MET A 146 -7.45 1.99 -23.09
#